data_AF-A0A1Y1LUQ4-F1
#
_entry.id   AF-A0A1Y1LUQ4-F1
#
_cell.length_a   1.000
_cell.length_b   1.000
_cell.length_c   1.000
_cell.angle_alpha   90.00
_cell.angle_beta   90.00
_cell.angle_gamma   90.00
#
_symmetry.space_group_name_H-M   'P 1'
#
loop_
_entity.id
_entity.type
_entity.pdbx_description
1 polymer ?
#
loop_
_entity_poly.entity_id
_entity_poly.type
_entity_poly.pdbx_seq_one_letter_code
_entity_poly.pdbx_strand_id
1 'polypeptide(L)'
;MPKNSPRRSPKLPRLLPYEGPRLSYDAAEESEPLRCKRKPVAVACESCRSSKLKCSGESPYCEGCSRRGIVCCYRDVRAGESYYEALKRSNYNLLQKLKIYEEIFHLLRTSPQEVSEKLYRQ
;
A
#
# COMPACT_ATOMS: atom_id res chain seq x y z
N MET A 1 7.86 7.45 -21.52
CA MET A 1 6.95 7.25 -20.38
C MET A 1 6.84 8.55 -19.60
N PRO A 2 5.71 9.29 -19.67
CA PRO A 2 5.63 10.61 -19.05
C PRO A 2 5.50 10.47 -17.52
N LYS A 3 6.42 11.09 -16.78
CA LYS A 3 6.39 11.18 -15.32
C LYS A 3 5.36 12.26 -14.95
N ASN A 4 4.21 11.84 -14.44
CA ASN A 4 3.14 12.73 -14.02
C ASN A 4 3.51 13.43 -12.70
N SER A 5 3.82 14.72 -12.78
CA SER A 5 4.21 15.59 -11.67
C SER A 5 3.03 15.80 -10.71
N PRO A 6 3.25 16.01 -9.39
CA PRO A 6 2.14 16.28 -8.48
C PRO A 6 1.55 17.66 -8.80
N ARG A 7 0.23 17.71 -9.05
CA ARG A 7 -0.50 18.98 -9.15
C ARG A 7 -0.39 19.70 -7.81
N ARG A 8 0.29 20.85 -7.78
CA ARG A 8 0.29 21.75 -6.62
C ARG A 8 -1.11 22.37 -6.51
N SER A 9 -1.78 22.15 -5.39
CA SER A 9 -3.07 22.77 -5.10
C SER A 9 -2.91 24.31 -5.10
N PRO A 10 -3.82 25.07 -5.72
CA PRO A 10 -3.81 26.53 -5.61
C PRO A 10 -3.92 26.95 -4.14
N LYS A 11 -3.05 27.85 -3.67
CA LYS A 11 -3.19 28.46 -2.36
C LYS A 11 -4.34 29.45 -2.43
N LEU A 12 -5.51 29.06 -1.91
CA LEU A 12 -6.65 29.96 -1.82
C LEU A 12 -6.33 31.09 -0.81
N PRO A 13 -6.77 32.33 -1.07
CA PRO A 13 -6.61 33.44 -0.13
C PRO A 13 -7.29 33.15 1.20
N ARG A 14 -6.71 33.66 2.29
CA ARG A 14 -7.34 33.61 3.61
C ARG A 14 -8.49 34.63 3.63
N LEU A 15 -9.72 34.14 3.55
CA LEU A 15 -10.91 34.99 3.64
C LEU A 15 -11.01 35.60 5.04
N LEU A 16 -11.34 36.88 5.10
CA LEU A 16 -11.67 37.58 6.34
C LEU A 16 -13.03 37.11 6.87
N PRO A 17 -13.28 37.20 8.19
CA PRO A 17 -14.60 36.92 8.76
C PRO A 17 -15.67 37.79 8.10
N TYR A 18 -16.78 37.17 7.68
CA TYR A 18 -17.93 37.86 7.10
C TYR A 18 -18.79 38.47 8.21
N GLU A 19 -18.79 39.80 8.32
CA GLU A 19 -19.61 40.60 9.25
C GLU A 19 -21.00 40.91 8.63
N GLY A 20 -21.69 39.90 8.11
CA GLY A 20 -23.04 40.06 7.57
C GLY A 20 -24.14 39.95 8.64
N PRO A 21 -25.35 40.45 8.37
CA PRO A 21 -26.47 40.32 9.29
C PRO A 21 -26.83 38.84 9.49
N ARG A 22 -26.83 38.39 10.74
CA ARG A 22 -27.23 37.04 11.12
C ARG A 22 -28.72 36.87 10.86
N LEU A 23 -29.08 36.22 9.77
CA LEU A 23 -30.44 35.73 9.54
C LEU A 23 -30.72 34.64 10.59
N SER A 24 -31.64 34.91 11.52
CA SER A 24 -32.16 33.92 12.46
C SER A 24 -33.04 32.93 11.69
N TYR A 25 -32.47 31.79 11.32
CA TYR A 25 -33.23 30.63 10.89
C TYR A 25 -33.55 29.81 12.12
N ASP A 26 -34.85 29.73 12.44
CA ASP A 26 -35.39 28.89 13.50
C ASP A 26 -34.94 27.43 13.35
N ALA A 27 -34.63 26.84 14.50
CA ALA A 27 -33.98 25.55 14.66
C ALA A 27 -34.76 24.39 14.03
N ALA A 28 -34.24 23.87 12.92
CA ALA A 28 -34.43 22.46 12.57
C ALA A 28 -33.28 21.67 13.21
N GLU A 29 -33.64 20.68 14.03
CA GLU A 29 -32.72 19.73 14.68
C GLU A 29 -31.80 19.07 13.65
N GLU A 30 -30.61 19.62 13.51
CA GLU A 30 -29.52 19.00 12.76
C GLU A 30 -28.72 18.17 13.77
N SER A 31 -28.97 16.86 13.76
CA SER A 31 -28.17 15.91 14.51
C SER A 31 -26.72 16.04 14.08
N GLU A 32 -25.92 16.82 14.80
CA GLU A 32 -24.48 16.91 14.63
C GLU A 32 -23.92 15.49 14.67
N PRO A 33 -23.43 14.93 13.55
CA PRO A 33 -22.77 13.65 13.61
C PRO A 33 -21.49 13.90 14.39
N LEU A 34 -21.47 13.46 15.65
CA LEU A 34 -20.30 13.45 16.53
C LEU A 34 -19.11 13.02 15.68
N ARG A 35 -18.29 13.99 15.26
CA ARG A 35 -17.16 13.73 14.36
C ARG A 35 -16.13 12.99 15.20
N CYS A 36 -16.29 11.67 15.28
CA CYS A 36 -15.36 10.80 15.94
C CYS A 36 -14.00 11.05 15.31
N LYS A 37 -13.07 11.64 16.08
CA LYS A 37 -11.72 11.97 15.64
C LYS A 37 -11.08 10.67 15.17
N ARG A 38 -11.02 10.49 13.85
CA ARG A 38 -10.49 9.27 13.23
C ARG A 38 -9.06 9.07 13.71
N LYS A 39 -8.77 7.87 14.22
CA LYS A 39 -7.42 7.52 14.68
C LYS A 39 -6.42 7.70 13.53
N PRO A 40 -5.23 8.27 13.77
CA PRO A 40 -4.20 8.40 12.74
C PRO A 40 -3.78 7.00 12.27
N VAL A 41 -3.75 6.81 10.95
CA VAL A 41 -3.36 5.54 10.33
C VAL A 41 -1.84 5.46 10.30
N ALA A 42 -1.25 4.50 11.03
CA ALA A 42 0.20 4.33 11.11
C ALA A 42 0.82 3.90 9.77
N VAL A 43 0.14 3.03 9.02
CA VAL A 43 0.61 2.52 7.72
C VAL A 43 -0.53 2.58 6.72
N ALA A 44 -0.35 3.33 5.63
CA ALA A 44 -1.26 3.29 4.49
C ALA A 44 -1.01 2.04 3.63
N CYS A 45 -2.07 1.46 3.06
CA CYS A 45 -1.98 0.34 2.12
C CYS A 45 -1.18 0.72 0.85
N GLU A 46 -0.69 -0.28 0.12
CA GLU A 46 0.18 -0.08 -1.05
C GLU A 46 -0.51 0.72 -2.18
N SER A 47 -1.81 0.49 -2.40
CA SER A 47 -2.60 1.20 -3.40
C SER A 47 -2.78 2.69 -3.07
N CYS A 48 -3.01 3.01 -1.80
CA CYS A 48 -3.10 4.42 -1.36
C CYS A 48 -1.72 5.09 -1.33
N ARG A 49 -0.66 4.36 -0.96
CA ARG A 49 0.73 4.87 -1.00
C ARG A 49 1.15 5.22 -2.42
N SER A 50 0.96 4.30 -3.38
CA SER A 50 1.30 4.52 -4.79
C SER A 50 0.49 5.66 -5.41
N SER A 51 -0.80 5.76 -5.07
CA SER A 51 -1.68 6.82 -5.56
C SER A 51 -1.54 8.16 -4.80
N LYS A 52 -0.77 8.19 -3.70
CA LYS A 52 -0.65 9.35 -2.78
C LYS A 52 -2.01 9.86 -2.25
N LEU A 53 -2.94 8.94 -2.01
CA LEU A 53 -4.27 9.25 -1.49
C LEU A 53 -4.36 8.95 0.01
N LYS A 54 -5.35 9.56 0.67
CA LYS A 54 -5.62 9.29 2.08
C LYS A 54 -6.15 7.85 2.24
N CYS A 55 -5.44 7.06 3.05
CA CYS A 55 -5.86 5.72 3.45
C CYS A 55 -6.73 5.81 4.71
N SER A 56 -7.88 5.11 4.75
CA SER A 56 -8.74 5.04 5.95
C SER A 56 -8.20 4.07 7.00
N GLY A 57 -7.37 3.09 6.62
CA GLY A 57 -6.67 2.22 7.57
C GLY A 57 -7.49 1.03 8.07
N GLU A 58 -8.73 0.84 7.60
CA GLU A 58 -9.53 -0.33 7.96
C GLU A 58 -8.93 -1.63 7.40
N SER A 59 -9.00 -2.70 8.18
CA SER A 59 -8.59 -4.05 7.80
C SER A 59 -9.85 -4.91 7.63
N PRO A 60 -10.00 -5.71 6.55
CA PRO A 60 -8.98 -6.08 5.55
C PRO A 60 -8.81 -5.12 4.36
N TYR A 61 -9.81 -4.26 4.07
CA TYR A 61 -9.77 -3.31 2.97
C TYR A 61 -10.06 -1.91 3.50
N CYS A 62 -9.25 -0.92 3.09
CA CYS A 62 -9.58 0.47 3.39
C CYS A 62 -10.77 0.94 2.53
N GLU A 63 -11.65 1.78 3.08
CA GLU A 63 -12.82 2.39 2.44
C GLU A 63 -12.53 2.94 1.02
N GLY A 64 -11.36 3.55 0.83
CA GLY A 64 -10.95 4.10 -0.47
C GLY A 64 -10.71 3.01 -1.52
N CYS A 65 -10.07 1.90 -1.14
CA CYS A 65 -9.86 0.78 -2.05
C CYS A 65 -11.15 -0.02 -2.27
N SER A 66 -11.95 -0.21 -1.22
CA SER A 66 -13.24 -0.90 -1.28
C SER A 66 -14.19 -0.20 -2.27
N ARG A 67 -14.36 1.13 -2.16
CA ARG A 67 -15.20 1.90 -3.10
C ARG A 67 -14.72 1.86 -4.54
N ARG A 68 -13.40 1.76 -4.75
CA ARG A 68 -12.80 1.69 -6.09
C ARG A 68 -12.79 0.27 -6.66
N GLY A 69 -13.12 -0.75 -5.86
CA GLY A 69 -13.03 -2.15 -6.25
C GLY A 69 -11.61 -2.58 -6.63
N ILE A 70 -10.57 -1.97 -6.04
CA ILE A 70 -9.17 -2.31 -6.34
C ILE A 70 -8.56 -3.16 -5.22
N VAL A 71 -7.49 -3.87 -5.58
CA VAL A 71 -6.70 -4.65 -4.63
C VAL A 71 -6.17 -3.74 -3.52
N CYS A 72 -6.42 -4.12 -2.26
CA CYS A 72 -5.88 -3.46 -1.09
C CYS A 72 -4.93 -4.43 -0.38
N CYS A 73 -3.64 -4.17 -0.47
CA CYS A 73 -2.63 -4.95 0.25
C CYS A 73 -1.93 -4.03 1.24
N TYR A 74 -1.84 -4.49 2.48
CA TYR A 74 -0.89 -3.96 3.46
C TYR A 74 0.36 -4.82 3.37
N ARG A 75 1.52 -4.19 3.49
CA ARG A 75 2.77 -4.93 3.53
C ARG A 75 2.88 -5.66 4.85
N ASP A 76 3.26 -6.94 4.80
CA ASP A 76 3.67 -7.73 5.96
C ASP A 76 5.02 -7.23 6.49
N VAL A 77 5.00 -6.09 7.17
CA VAL A 77 6.11 -5.64 8.00
C VAL A 77 5.80 -6.14 9.40
N ARG A 78 6.69 -6.96 9.99
CA ARG A 78 6.46 -7.39 11.37
C ARG A 78 6.49 -6.17 12.28
N ALA A 79 5.71 -6.19 13.35
CA ALA A 79 5.64 -5.07 14.29
C ALA A 79 7.07 -4.73 14.80
N GLY A 80 7.51 -3.50 14.57
CA GLY A 80 8.84 -3.02 14.94
C GLY A 80 9.95 -3.20 13.90
N GLU A 81 9.74 -3.97 12.83
CA GLU A 81 10.73 -4.10 11.76
C GLU A 81 10.73 -2.82 10.89
N SER A 82 11.91 -2.27 10.65
CA SER A 82 12.07 -1.20 9.67
C SER A 82 11.78 -1.72 8.26
N TYR A 83 11.27 -0.86 7.39
CA TYR A 83 11.12 -1.16 5.96
C TYR A 83 12.39 -1.77 5.36
N TYR A 84 13.56 -1.27 5.77
CA TYR A 84 14.86 -1.74 5.31
C TYR A 84 15.16 -3.17 5.76
N GLU A 85 14.75 -3.55 6.98
CA GLU A 85 14.94 -4.90 7.52
C GLU A 85 14.06 -5.91 6.80
N ALA A 86 12.79 -5.58 6.58
CA ALA A 86 11.88 -6.40 5.78
C ALA A 86 12.40 -6.56 4.34
N LEU A 87 12.99 -5.50 3.77
CA LEU A 87 13.61 -5.54 2.44
C LEU A 87 14.87 -6.41 2.44
N LYS A 88 15.75 -6.27 3.44
CA LYS A 88 16.96 -7.07 3.60
C LYS A 88 16.64 -8.55 3.74
N ARG A 89 15.62 -8.91 4.52
CA ARG A 89 15.13 -10.30 4.65
C ARG A 89 14.66 -10.84 3.31
N SER A 90 13.87 -10.05 2.57
CA SER A 90 13.39 -10.43 1.25
C SER A 90 14.55 -10.62 0.27
N ASN A 91 15.55 -9.74 0.31
CA ASN A 91 16.75 -9.83 -0.51
C ASN A 91 17.55 -11.10 -0.19
N TYR A 92 17.76 -11.39 1.10
CA TYR A 92 18.39 -12.64 1.53
C TYR A 92 17.65 -13.87 1.02
N ASN A 93 16.32 -13.90 1.14
CA ASN A 93 15.50 -14.99 0.61
C ASN A 93 15.64 -15.15 -0.91
N LEU A 94 15.70 -14.06 -1.66
CA LEU A 94 15.90 -14.09 -3.11
C LEU A 94 17.29 -14.63 -3.47
N LEU A 95 18.35 -14.21 -2.76
CA LEU A 95 19.70 -14.72 -2.96
C LEU A 95 19.80 -16.22 -2.70
N GLN A 96 19.15 -16.73 -1.64
CA GLN A 96 19.09 -18.18 -1.39
C GLN A 96 18.39 -18.95 -2.51
N LYS A 97 17.28 -18.42 -3.05
CA LYS A 97 16.60 -19.03 -4.19
C LYS A 97 17.47 -19.08 -5.43
N LEU A 98 18.18 -17.98 -5.73
CA LEU A 98 19.12 -17.94 -6.86
C LEU A 98 20.20 -19.00 -6.72
N LYS A 99 20.81 -19.11 -5.53
CA LYS A 99 21.82 -20.14 -5.25
C LYS A 99 21.29 -21.56 -5.53
N ILE A 100 20.08 -21.87 -5.06
CA ILE A 100 19.47 -23.19 -5.30
C ILE A 100 19.21 -23.41 -6.80
N TYR A 101 18.70 -22.41 -7.51
CA TYR A 101 18.48 -22.53 -8.95
C TYR A 101 19.78 -22.71 -9.73
N GLU A 102 20.84 -22.02 -9.34
CA GLU A 102 22.18 -22.22 -9.90
C GLU A 102 22.67 -23.66 -9.66
N GLU A 103 22.56 -24.18 -8.43
CA GLU A 103 22.92 -25.56 -8.11
C GLU A 103 22.14 -26.58 -8.94
N ILE A 104 20.82 -26.44 -9.04
CA ILE A 104 19.98 -27.31 -9.87
C ILE A 104 20.40 -27.23 -11.34
N PHE A 105 20.61 -26.01 -11.86
CA PHE A 105 21.03 -25.82 -13.25
C PHE A 105 22.40 -26.44 -13.52
N HIS A 106 23.34 -26.31 -12.58
CA HIS A 106 24.64 -26.96 -12.65
C HIS A 106 24.48 -28.48 -12.70
N LEU A 107 23.70 -29.07 -11.79
CA LEU A 107 23.43 -30.52 -11.77
C LEU A 107 22.80 -31.00 -13.08
N LEU A 108 21.79 -30.30 -13.60
CA LEU A 108 21.14 -30.64 -14.87
C LEU A 108 22.10 -30.56 -16.07
N ARG A 109 23.09 -29.66 -16.02
CA ARG A 109 24.06 -29.45 -17.10
C ARG A 109 25.26 -30.39 -17.04
N THR A 110 25.74 -30.75 -15.86
CA THR A 110 26.96 -31.56 -15.68
C THR A 110 26.68 -33.03 -15.39
N SER A 111 25.45 -33.38 -15.02
CA SER A 111 25.05 -34.77 -14.88
C SER A 111 24.99 -35.45 -16.27
N PRO A 112 25.56 -36.64 -16.45
CA PRO A 112 25.43 -37.41 -17.68
C PRO A 112 23.96 -37.66 -18.03
N GLN A 113 23.68 -37.71 -19.34
CA GLN A 113 22.35 -37.82 -19.96
C GLN A 113 21.42 -38.88 -19.32
N GLU A 114 21.97 -39.96 -18.74
CA GLU A 114 21.24 -41.08 -18.12
C GLU A 114 20.44 -40.72 -16.86
N VAL A 115 20.81 -39.67 -16.12
CA VAL A 115 20.04 -39.21 -14.94
C VAL A 115 18.92 -38.26 -15.37
N SER A 116 19.15 -37.47 -16.43
CA SER A 116 18.15 -36.55 -16.97
C SER A 116 16.90 -37.28 -17.45
N GLU A 117 17.05 -38.43 -18.13
CA GLU A 117 15.91 -39.21 -18.64
C GLU A 117 15.06 -39.87 -17.53
N LYS A 118 15.65 -40.13 -16.35
CA LYS A 118 14.93 -40.75 -15.22
C LYS A 118 14.07 -39.75 -14.44
N LEU A 119 14.40 -38.46 -14.47
CA LEU A 119 13.61 -37.41 -13.82
C LEU A 119 12.33 -37.03 -14.60
N TYR A 120 12.27 -37.32 -15.91
CA TYR A 120 11.09 -37.04 -16.74
C TYR A 120 10.10 -38.22 -16.88
N ARG A 121 10.35 -39.37 -16.23
CA ARG A 121 9.51 -40.58 -16.31
C ARG A 121 8.72 -40.91 -15.03
N GLN A 122 8.50 -39.94 -14.14
CA GLN A 122 7.55 -40.10 -13.02
C GLN A 122 6.30 -39.25 -13.24
#